data_AF-A0A7L0H0Z8-F1
#
_entry.id   AF-A0A7L0H0Z8-F1
#
_cell.length_a   1.000
_cell.length_b   1.000
_cell.length_c   1.000
_cell.angle_alpha   90.00
_cell.angle_beta   90.00
_cell.angle_gamma   90.00
#
_symmetry.space_group_name_H-M   'P 1'
#
loop_
_entity.id
_entity.type
_entity.pdbx_description
1 polymer ?
#
loop_
_entity_poly.entity_id
_entity_poly.type
_entity_poly.pdbx_seq_one_letter_code
_entity_poly.pdbx_strand_id
1 'polypeptide(L)'
;MAALFAGRLLVANRERDEVETERELGRALDNKVLLLYFGSARCPRCRRFAPLLRDFFLRLTDQRHVERASQLGLVYVSRDETEEQQSAFLRTMPRRWLAVPFGDAFKRELELRFAVSEVPAVVVLKPSGEVITGNAVEEIQRLGPACFRSWQEAAELVDRNFLLAEDFDNWTRRSITDPIRRLKYKLDKKKNKERKEEGEESS
;
A
#
# COMPACT_ATOMS: atom_id res chain seq x y z
N MET A 1 -2.39 -3.70 11.14
CA MET A 1 -3.23 -3.00 10.15
C MET A 1 -4.34 -3.90 9.63
N ALA A 2 -4.00 -5.12 9.19
CA ALA A 2 -4.98 -6.14 8.82
C ALA A 2 -6.09 -6.36 9.86
N ALA A 3 -5.80 -6.30 11.17
CA ALA A 3 -6.80 -6.43 12.23
C ALA A 3 -7.91 -5.34 12.21
N LEU A 4 -7.62 -4.12 11.75
CA LEU A 4 -8.62 -3.04 11.68
C LEU A 4 -9.69 -3.34 10.62
N PHE A 5 -9.31 -4.04 9.56
CA PHE A 5 -10.18 -4.42 8.44
C PHE A 5 -10.35 -5.94 8.33
N ALA A 6 -10.05 -6.69 9.40
CA ALA A 6 -10.13 -8.14 9.38
C ALA A 6 -11.59 -8.57 9.18
N GLY A 7 -11.83 -9.47 8.22
CA GLY A 7 -13.18 -9.85 7.80
C GLY A 7 -14.01 -8.72 7.16
N ARG A 8 -13.40 -7.58 6.80
CA ARG A 8 -14.06 -6.47 6.10
C ARG A 8 -13.63 -6.42 4.65
N LEU A 9 -14.51 -5.85 3.83
CA LEU A 9 -14.37 -5.77 2.39
C LEU A 9 -14.12 -4.30 2.02
N LEU A 10 -13.04 -4.02 1.31
CA LEU A 10 -12.78 -2.70 0.74
C LEU A 10 -12.93 -2.74 -0.77
N VAL A 11 -13.43 -1.65 -1.34
CA VAL A 11 -13.60 -1.48 -2.78
C VAL A 11 -12.34 -0.80 -3.32
N ALA A 12 -11.67 -1.44 -4.28
CA ALA A 12 -10.59 -0.79 -5.01
C ALA A 12 -11.16 0.19 -6.04
N ASN A 13 -10.50 1.31 -6.24
CA ASN A 13 -10.86 2.30 -7.26
C ASN A 13 -10.45 1.86 -8.69
N ARG A 14 -10.75 0.61 -9.07
CA ARG A 14 -10.50 0.05 -10.41
C ARG A 14 -11.84 -0.07 -11.15
N GLU A 15 -11.81 -0.10 -12.48
CA GLU A 15 -13.03 -0.04 -13.33
C GLU A 15 -14.01 -1.21 -13.17
N ARG A 16 -13.59 -2.28 -12.50
CA ARG A 16 -14.51 -3.27 -11.93
C ARG A 16 -14.53 -2.97 -10.44
N ASP A 17 -15.71 -2.82 -9.85
CA ASP A 17 -15.94 -2.79 -8.41
C ASP A 17 -15.54 -4.14 -7.77
N GLU A 18 -14.28 -4.52 -7.95
CA GLU A 18 -13.65 -5.69 -7.36
C GLU A 18 -13.40 -5.33 -5.91
N VAL A 19 -14.15 -6.02 -5.07
CA VAL A 19 -13.94 -6.02 -3.64
C VAL A 19 -12.62 -6.74 -3.38
N GLU A 20 -11.65 -6.07 -2.78
CA GLU A 20 -10.38 -6.72 -2.42
C GLU A 20 -10.64 -7.73 -1.31
N THR A 21 -10.23 -8.97 -1.56
CA THR A 21 -10.26 -10.03 -0.56
C THR A 21 -9.31 -9.68 0.59
N GLU A 22 -9.53 -10.23 1.78
CA GLU A 22 -8.70 -9.99 2.96
C GLU A 22 -7.19 -10.19 2.71
N ARG A 23 -6.83 -11.14 1.84
CA ARG A 23 -5.43 -11.40 1.44
C ARG A 23 -4.84 -10.30 0.56
N GLU A 24 -5.63 -9.72 -0.33
CA GLU A 24 -5.22 -8.61 -1.18
C GLU A 24 -5.11 -7.33 -0.35
N LEU A 25 -6.05 -7.13 0.57
CA LEU A 25 -6.04 -6.02 1.51
C LEU A 25 -4.81 -6.05 2.43
N GLY A 26 -4.44 -7.24 2.93
CA GLY A 26 -3.19 -7.46 3.66
C GLY A 26 -1.99 -7.01 2.83
N ARG A 27 -1.87 -7.42 1.56
CA ARG A 27 -0.79 -6.93 0.68
C ARG A 27 -0.84 -5.43 0.42
N ALA A 28 -2.04 -4.87 0.31
CA ALA A 28 -2.26 -3.46 0.02
C ALA A 28 -1.89 -2.57 1.22
N LEU A 29 -2.06 -3.04 2.46
CA LEU A 29 -1.94 -2.23 3.67
C LEU A 29 -0.87 -2.68 4.67
N ASP A 30 -0.37 -3.92 4.62
CA ASP A 30 0.62 -4.41 5.58
C ASP A 30 1.96 -3.69 5.42
N ASN A 31 2.59 -3.44 6.57
CA ASN A 31 3.85 -2.71 6.68
C ASN A 31 3.83 -1.31 6.04
N LYS A 32 2.66 -0.67 5.97
CA LYS A 32 2.48 0.68 5.43
C LYS A 32 1.85 1.62 6.44
N VAL A 33 2.20 2.90 6.34
CA VAL A 33 1.43 3.98 6.97
C VAL A 33 0.11 4.08 6.21
N LEU A 34 -1.00 4.14 6.93
CA LEU A 34 -2.33 4.23 6.35
C LEU A 34 -2.95 5.59 6.62
N LEU A 35 -3.48 6.21 5.57
CA LEU A 35 -4.31 7.40 5.66
C LEU A 35 -5.77 7.01 5.56
N LEU A 36 -6.54 7.27 6.63
CA LEU A 36 -7.99 7.23 6.57
C LEU A 36 -8.49 8.64 6.24
N TYR A 37 -8.95 8.83 5.01
CA TYR A 37 -9.50 10.10 4.57
C TYR A 37 -11.02 10.10 4.70
N PHE A 38 -11.52 10.94 5.60
CA PHE A 38 -12.95 11.17 5.79
C PHE A 38 -13.35 12.41 5.01
N GLY A 39 -14.27 12.24 4.06
CA GLY A 39 -14.67 13.32 3.17
C GLY A 39 -16.02 13.11 2.51
N SER A 40 -16.46 14.14 1.80
CA SER A 40 -17.65 14.10 0.94
C SER A 40 -17.43 14.98 -0.29
N ALA A 41 -17.93 14.53 -1.44
CA ALA A 41 -17.96 15.25 -2.71
C ALA A 41 -18.77 16.58 -2.63
N ARG A 42 -19.82 16.62 -1.81
CA ARG A 42 -20.66 17.81 -1.62
C ARG A 42 -20.01 18.86 -0.73
N CYS A 43 -19.08 18.47 0.14
CA CYS A 43 -18.41 19.39 1.07
C CYS A 43 -17.40 20.32 0.34
N PRO A 44 -17.57 21.65 0.39
CA PRO A 44 -16.66 22.59 -0.28
C PRO A 44 -15.22 22.52 0.23
N ARG A 45 -15.03 22.32 1.54
CA ARG A 45 -13.69 22.17 2.14
C ARG A 45 -13.00 20.90 1.63
N CYS A 46 -13.74 19.79 1.54
CA CYS A 46 -13.24 18.53 0.98
C CYS A 46 -12.84 18.67 -0.49
N ARG A 47 -13.64 19.36 -1.32
CA ARG A 47 -13.30 19.59 -2.74
C ARG A 47 -12.01 20.38 -2.93
N ARG A 48 -11.70 21.32 -2.03
CA ARG A 48 -10.45 22.09 -2.07
C ARG A 48 -9.25 21.26 -1.61
N PHE A 49 -9.45 20.38 -0.63
CA PHE A 49 -8.39 19.55 -0.07
C PHE A 49 -8.08 18.30 -0.92
N ALA A 50 -9.09 17.69 -1.53
CA ALA A 50 -8.95 16.47 -2.33
C ALA A 50 -7.85 16.51 -3.41
N PRO A 51 -7.70 17.57 -4.24
CA PRO A 51 -6.60 17.63 -5.20
C PRO A 51 -5.22 17.70 -4.51
N LEU A 52 -5.11 18.38 -3.37
CA LEU A 52 -3.87 18.43 -2.59
C LEU A 52 -3.50 17.04 -2.06
N LEU A 53 -4.49 16.31 -1.52
CA LEU A 53 -4.29 14.95 -1.02
C LEU A 53 -3.91 13.98 -2.14
N ARG A 54 -4.54 14.10 -3.31
CA ARG A 54 -4.19 13.34 -4.51
C ARG A 54 -2.73 13.58 -4.91
N ASP A 55 -2.33 14.84 -5.03
CA ASP A 55 -0.99 15.21 -5.46
C ASP A 55 0.06 14.79 -4.42
N PHE A 56 -0.24 14.92 -3.13
CA PHE A 56 0.56 14.39 -2.03
C PHE A 56 0.77 12.88 -2.17
N PHE A 57 -0.31 12.11 -2.38
CA PHE A 57 -0.24 10.66 -2.52
C PHE A 57 0.57 10.25 -3.76
N LEU A 58 0.36 10.90 -4.90
CA LEU A 58 1.08 10.60 -6.14
C LEU A 58 2.59 10.87 -5.99
N ARG A 59 2.98 12.00 -5.40
CA ARG A 59 4.39 12.34 -5.18
C ARG A 59 5.13 11.33 -4.32
N LEU A 60 4.43 10.66 -3.40
CA LEU A 60 5.02 9.65 -2.52
C LEU A 60 4.98 8.23 -3.10
N THR A 61 4.10 7.96 -4.06
CA THR A 61 3.81 6.57 -4.49
C THR A 61 4.10 6.29 -5.96
N ASP A 62 4.21 7.31 -6.80
CA ASP A 62 4.49 7.19 -8.23
C ASP A 62 6.01 7.08 -8.48
N GLN A 63 6.40 6.06 -9.25
CA GLN A 63 7.78 5.80 -9.65
C GLN A 63 8.40 6.94 -10.46
N ARG A 64 7.56 7.80 -11.05
CA ARG A 64 8.01 9.02 -11.74
C ARG A 64 8.59 10.07 -10.80
N HIS A 65 8.23 10.03 -9.51
CA HIS A 65 8.58 11.03 -8.52
C HIS A 65 9.56 10.50 -7.46
N VAL A 66 9.61 9.19 -7.26
CA VAL A 66 10.46 8.53 -6.27
C VAL A 66 11.01 7.21 -6.82
N GLU A 67 12.30 6.96 -6.55
CA GLU A 67 12.97 5.70 -6.94
C GLU A 67 12.32 4.46 -6.30
N ARG A 68 11.74 4.62 -5.11
CA ARG A 68 11.01 3.59 -4.39
C ARG A 68 9.66 4.13 -3.94
N ALA A 69 8.59 3.43 -4.28
CA ALA A 69 7.25 3.79 -3.82
C ALA A 69 7.21 3.76 -2.29
N SER A 70 6.74 4.85 -1.68
CA SER A 70 6.58 4.94 -0.23
C SER A 70 5.64 3.86 0.26
N GLN A 71 5.91 3.36 1.47
CA GLN A 71 5.04 2.45 2.20
C GLN A 71 3.80 3.21 2.73
N LEU A 72 2.96 3.67 1.81
CA LEU A 72 1.77 4.48 2.06
C LEU A 72 0.53 3.83 1.43
N GLY A 73 -0.51 3.65 2.23
CA GLY A 73 -1.86 3.27 1.81
C GLY A 73 -2.86 4.38 2.10
N LEU A 74 -3.96 4.42 1.35
CA LEU A 74 -5.05 5.37 1.59
C LEU A 74 -6.39 4.68 1.44
N VAL A 75 -7.24 4.83 2.46
CA VAL A 75 -8.62 4.36 2.48
C VAL A 75 -9.55 5.55 2.60
N TYR A 76 -10.45 5.69 1.63
CA TYR A 76 -11.50 6.70 1.62
C TYR A 76 -12.71 6.21 2.41
N VAL A 77 -13.12 7.02 3.38
CA VAL A 77 -14.35 6.85 4.15
C VAL A 77 -15.31 7.96 3.72
N SER A 78 -16.24 7.59 2.85
CA SER A 78 -17.23 8.51 2.31
C SER A 78 -18.30 8.84 3.36
N ARG A 79 -18.51 10.14 3.59
CA ARG A 79 -19.69 10.73 4.26
C ARG A 79 -20.70 11.27 3.25
N ASP A 80 -20.66 10.77 2.02
CA ASP A 80 -21.60 11.17 0.98
C ASP A 80 -23.00 10.62 1.27
N GLU A 81 -24.02 11.30 0.74
CA GLU A 81 -25.41 10.87 0.90
C GLU A 81 -25.80 9.75 -0.07
N THR A 82 -25.08 9.60 -1.18
CA THR A 82 -25.41 8.60 -2.20
C THR A 82 -24.16 7.90 -2.74
N GLU A 83 -24.33 6.66 -3.20
CA GLU A 83 -23.25 5.85 -3.76
C GLU A 83 -22.64 6.47 -5.03
N GLU A 84 -23.46 7.14 -5.85
CA GLU A 84 -23.01 7.80 -7.07
C GLU A 84 -22.03 8.93 -6.76
N GLN A 85 -22.22 9.64 -5.64
CA GLN A 85 -21.30 10.68 -5.20
C GLN A 85 -19.95 10.10 -4.78
N GLN A 86 -19.97 9.01 -4.01
CA GLN A 86 -18.76 8.28 -3.65
C GLN A 86 -18.03 7.78 -4.89
N SER A 87 -18.74 7.13 -5.82
CA SER A 87 -18.16 6.59 -7.06
C SER A 87 -17.61 7.71 -7.95
N ALA A 88 -18.35 8.81 -8.14
CA ALA A 88 -17.90 9.95 -8.92
C ALA A 88 -16.63 10.59 -8.33
N PHE A 89 -16.55 10.70 -7.00
CA PHE A 89 -15.35 11.18 -6.32
C PHE A 89 -14.17 10.25 -6.56
N LEU A 90 -14.34 8.94 -6.31
CA LEU A 90 -13.29 7.95 -6.48
C LEU A 90 -12.75 7.91 -7.91
N ARG A 91 -13.60 8.04 -8.94
CA ARG A 91 -13.17 8.11 -10.35
C ARG A 91 -12.17 9.23 -10.65
N THR A 92 -12.13 10.29 -9.84
CA THR A 92 -11.16 11.41 -9.98
C THR A 92 -9.85 11.18 -9.21
N MET A 93 -9.78 10.12 -8.42
CA MET A 93 -8.67 9.80 -7.52
C MET A 93 -7.78 8.67 -8.09
N PRO A 94 -6.56 8.47 -7.56
CA PRO A 94 -5.66 7.43 -8.02
C PRO A 94 -6.25 6.01 -7.85
N ARG A 95 -5.97 5.11 -8.79
CA ARG A 95 -6.44 3.71 -8.78
C ARG A 95 -5.93 2.86 -7.60
N ARG A 96 -4.91 3.36 -6.89
CA ARG A 96 -4.34 2.72 -5.68
C ARG A 96 -5.11 3.07 -4.41
N TRP A 97 -6.09 3.97 -4.48
CA TRP A 97 -6.93 4.28 -3.34
C TRP A 97 -7.95 3.17 -3.14
N LEU A 98 -8.17 2.84 -1.88
CA LEU A 98 -9.20 1.94 -1.43
C LEU A 98 -10.35 2.76 -0.86
N ALA A 99 -11.54 2.20 -0.81
CA ALA A 99 -12.70 2.84 -0.21
C ALA A 99 -13.53 1.84 0.59
N VAL A 100 -14.17 2.32 1.64
CA VAL A 100 -15.18 1.53 2.36
C VAL A 100 -16.46 1.49 1.51
N PRO A 101 -17.08 0.31 1.28
CA PRO A 101 -18.33 0.19 0.51
C PRO A 101 -19.41 1.15 1.00
N PHE A 102 -20.24 1.69 0.09
CA PHE A 102 -21.10 2.82 0.43
C PHE A 102 -22.04 2.55 1.62
N GLY A 103 -22.68 1.37 1.62
CA GLY A 103 -23.64 0.95 2.65
C GLY A 103 -23.04 0.24 3.87
N ASP A 104 -21.72 0.19 4.02
CA ASP A 104 -21.10 -0.51 5.16
C ASP A 104 -21.22 0.32 6.45
N ALA A 105 -21.79 -0.29 7.50
CA ALA A 105 -21.88 0.29 8.83
C ALA A 105 -20.51 0.61 9.44
N PHE A 106 -19.44 -0.01 8.93
CA PHE A 106 -18.08 0.21 9.34
C PHE A 106 -17.62 1.68 9.17
N LYS A 107 -18.19 2.43 8.22
CA LYS A 107 -17.91 3.87 8.08
C LYS A 107 -18.17 4.63 9.38
N ARG A 108 -19.33 4.37 10.00
CA ARG A 108 -19.74 5.02 11.26
C ARG A 108 -18.89 4.54 12.43
N GLU A 109 -18.50 3.28 12.44
CA GLU A 109 -17.57 2.73 13.45
C GLU A 109 -16.22 3.45 13.38
N LEU A 110 -15.67 3.66 12.19
CA LEU A 110 -14.41 4.39 11.97
C LEU A 110 -14.52 5.86 12.43
N GLU A 111 -15.61 6.55 12.09
CA GLU A 111 -15.84 7.94 12.53
C GLU A 111 -15.83 8.06 14.06
N LEU A 112 -16.55 7.16 14.75
CA LEU A 112 -16.62 7.15 16.21
C LEU A 112 -15.28 6.75 16.84
N ARG A 113 -14.64 5.71 16.31
CA ARG A 113 -13.37 5.18 16.83
C ARG A 113 -12.24 6.20 16.77
N PHE A 114 -12.21 7.01 15.73
CA PHE A 114 -11.19 8.04 15.55
C PHE A 114 -11.67 9.45 15.91
N ALA A 115 -12.83 9.57 16.55
CA ALA A 115 -13.43 10.83 17.00
C ALA A 115 -13.51 11.90 15.90
N VAL A 116 -13.85 11.49 14.68
CA VAL A 116 -13.97 12.39 13.52
C VAL A 116 -15.32 13.10 13.55
N SER A 117 -15.33 14.34 14.01
CA SER A 117 -16.53 15.19 14.04
C SER A 117 -16.77 15.93 12.72
N GLU A 118 -15.71 16.51 12.15
CA GLU A 118 -15.77 17.36 10.96
C GLU A 118 -15.00 16.79 9.77
N VAL A 119 -15.38 17.19 8.56
CA VAL A 119 -14.68 16.84 7.31
C VAL A 119 -14.23 18.09 6.53
N PRO A 120 -13.06 18.07 5.86
CA PRO A 120 -12.16 16.92 5.67
C PRO A 120 -11.36 16.58 6.93
N ALA A 121 -11.12 15.29 7.17
CA ALA A 121 -10.19 14.81 8.17
C ALA A 121 -9.33 13.68 7.60
N VAL A 122 -8.05 13.65 7.98
CA VAL A 122 -7.11 12.59 7.60
C VAL A 122 -6.49 12.01 8.85
N VAL A 123 -6.88 10.79 9.21
CA VAL A 123 -6.26 10.07 10.34
C VAL A 123 -5.08 9.28 9.79
N VAL A 124 -3.91 9.43 10.42
CA VAL A 124 -2.68 8.72 10.05
C VAL A 124 -2.47 7.57 11.02
N LEU A 125 -2.35 6.36 10.50
CA LEU A 125 -2.17 5.14 11.28
C LEU A 125 -0.82 4.47 10.99
N LYS A 126 -0.20 3.95 12.04
CA LYS A 126 0.97 3.05 11.97
C LYS A 126 0.56 1.69 11.41
N PRO A 127 1.48 0.89 10.83
CA PRO A 127 1.20 -0.49 10.45
C PRO A 127 0.61 -1.36 11.57
N SER A 128 0.82 -1.04 12.85
CA SER A 128 0.17 -1.72 13.97
C SER A 128 -1.35 -1.49 14.01
N GLY A 129 -1.82 -0.34 13.53
CA GLY A 129 -3.19 0.16 13.66
C GLY A 129 -3.34 1.29 14.69
N GLU A 130 -2.26 1.67 15.36
CA GLU A 130 -2.21 2.82 16.27
C GLU A 130 -2.24 4.15 15.51
N VAL A 131 -2.82 5.17 16.13
CA VAL A 131 -2.88 6.53 15.57
C VAL A 131 -1.53 7.23 15.76
N ILE A 132 -0.99 7.75 14.67
CA ILE A 132 0.13 8.71 14.67
C ILE A 132 -0.43 10.12 14.82
N THR A 133 -1.36 10.48 13.95
CA THR A 133 -1.95 11.82 13.88
C THR A 133 -3.46 11.70 13.71
N GLY A 134 -4.23 12.33 14.60
CA GLY A 134 -5.71 12.29 14.56
C GLY A 134 -6.33 13.12 13.44
N ASN A 135 -5.69 14.22 13.03
CA ASN A 135 -6.09 14.95 11.83
C ASN A 135 -4.87 15.63 11.17
N ALA A 136 -4.43 15.10 10.04
CA ALA A 136 -3.25 15.55 9.30
C ALA A 136 -3.55 16.54 8.17
N VAL A 137 -4.79 17.04 8.04
CA VAL A 137 -5.16 17.97 6.94
C VAL A 137 -4.27 19.20 6.90
N GLU A 138 -4.09 19.87 8.04
CA GLU A 138 -3.25 21.07 8.14
C GLU A 138 -1.77 20.74 7.90
N GLU A 139 -1.30 19.61 8.43
CA GLU A 139 0.08 19.15 8.27
C GLU A 139 0.41 18.88 6.79
N ILE A 140 -0.49 18.22 6.06
CA ILE A 140 -0.38 17.96 4.61
C ILE A 140 -0.40 19.27 3.82
N GLN A 141 -1.28 20.21 4.18
CA GLN A 141 -1.37 21.51 3.50
C GLN A 141 -0.10 22.34 3.67
N ARG A 142 0.48 22.33 4.88
CA ARG A 142 1.62 23.19 5.22
C ARG A 142 2.96 22.59 4.79
N LEU A 143 3.16 21.29 5.03
CA LEU A 143 4.45 20.62 4.82
C LEU A 143 4.50 19.80 3.53
N GLY A 144 3.35 19.47 2.94
CA GLY A 144 3.30 18.61 1.76
C GLY A 144 3.96 17.25 2.01
N PRO A 145 4.63 16.64 1.01
CA PRO A 145 5.28 15.33 1.15
C PRO A 145 6.33 15.22 2.27
N ALA A 146 6.85 16.34 2.78
CA ALA A 146 7.89 16.32 3.81
C ALA A 146 7.40 15.78 5.16
N CYS A 147 6.12 15.94 5.50
CA CYS A 147 5.58 15.41 6.76
C CYS A 147 5.58 13.88 6.81
N PHE A 148 5.59 13.22 5.65
CA PHE A 148 5.60 11.76 5.57
C PHE A 148 6.82 11.15 6.26
N ARG A 149 7.98 11.82 6.22
CA ARG A 149 9.19 11.35 6.89
C ARG A 149 8.98 11.21 8.40
N SER A 150 8.36 12.21 9.02
CA SER A 150 8.04 12.19 10.46
C SER A 150 7.08 11.05 10.80
N TRP A 151 6.10 10.76 9.92
CA TRP A 151 5.20 9.62 10.12
C TRP A 151 5.91 8.27 9.93
N GLN A 152 6.87 8.17 9.01
CA GLN A 152 7.69 6.97 8.86
C GLN A 152 8.57 6.70 10.09
N GLU A 153 9.16 7.75 10.65
CA GLU A 153 9.92 7.69 11.90
C GLU A 153 9.02 7.26 13.06
N ALA A 154 7.85 7.88 13.23
CA ALA A 154 6.88 7.51 14.26
C ALA A 154 6.30 6.10 14.09
N ALA A 155 6.26 5.59 12.86
CA ALA A 155 5.86 4.22 12.54
C ALA A 155 7.00 3.20 12.68
N GLU A 156 8.20 3.62 13.09
CA GLU A 156 9.42 2.80 13.17
C GLU A 156 9.76 2.09 11.84
N LEU A 157 9.31 2.66 10.72
CA LEU A 157 9.55 2.11 9.38
C LEU A 157 10.94 2.46 8.84
N VAL A 158 11.67 3.35 9.51
CA VAL A 158 13.01 3.78 9.08
C VAL A 158 14.02 2.64 9.20
N ASP A 159 13.93 1.78 10.22
CA ASP A 159 14.77 0.58 10.35
C ASP A 159 14.40 -0.51 9.33
N ARG A 160 13.13 -0.60 8.95
CA ARG A 160 12.63 -1.56 7.95
C ARG A 160 12.84 -1.12 6.50
N ASN A 161 13.31 0.09 6.24
CA ASN A 161 13.73 0.46 4.88
C ASN A 161 15.14 -0.07 4.57
N PHE A 162 15.91 -0.41 5.62
CA PHE A 162 17.24 -1.04 5.54
C PHE A 162 17.17 -2.57 5.44
N LEU A 163 16.18 -3.20 6.08
CA LEU A 163 15.82 -4.58 5.77
C LEU A 163 14.97 -4.56 4.52
N LEU A 164 15.59 -4.94 3.40
CA LEU A 164 14.95 -5.13 2.10
C LEU A 164 13.50 -5.60 2.30
N ALA A 165 12.55 -4.94 1.66
CA ALA A 165 11.35 -5.63 1.26
C ALA A 165 11.85 -6.76 0.36
N GLU A 166 12.18 -7.90 0.95
CA GLU A 166 12.53 -9.11 0.24
C GLU A 166 11.29 -9.44 -0.56
N ASP A 167 11.28 -8.95 -1.80
CA ASP A 167 10.83 -9.61 -3.01
C ASP A 167 9.77 -10.71 -2.77
N PHE A 168 8.66 -10.36 -2.13
CA PHE A 168 7.50 -11.26 -2.06
C PHE A 168 6.85 -11.45 -3.44
N ASP A 169 7.29 -10.69 -4.45
CA ASP A 169 6.97 -10.88 -5.87
C ASP A 169 7.92 -11.84 -6.61
N ASN A 170 8.96 -12.40 -5.97
CA ASN A 170 9.88 -13.32 -6.62
C ASN A 170 9.60 -14.81 -6.36
N TRP A 171 8.41 -15.17 -5.85
CA TRP A 171 7.99 -16.57 -5.91
C TRP A 171 7.50 -16.99 -7.32
N THR A 172 7.10 -16.05 -8.18
CA THR A 172 6.48 -16.37 -9.47
C THR A 172 7.37 -16.29 -10.71
N ARG A 173 8.70 -16.19 -10.58
CA ARG A 173 9.61 -16.39 -11.73
C ARG A 173 10.91 -17.12 -11.37
N ARG A 174 10.82 -18.26 -10.68
CA ARG A 174 11.81 -19.31 -10.97
C ARG A 174 11.50 -19.79 -12.38
N SER A 175 12.32 -19.39 -13.34
CA SER A 175 12.21 -19.87 -14.72
C SER A 175 12.06 -21.39 -14.68
N ILE A 176 11.10 -21.95 -15.42
CA ILE A 176 10.92 -23.43 -15.51
C ILE A 176 12.23 -24.12 -15.96
N THR A 177 13.15 -23.34 -16.54
CA THR A 177 14.47 -23.80 -16.96
C THR A 177 15.55 -23.80 -15.87
N ASP A 178 15.33 -23.21 -14.68
CA ASP A 178 16.33 -23.17 -13.59
C ASP A 178 16.74 -24.56 -13.08
N PRO A 179 15.81 -25.51 -12.87
CA PRO A 179 16.17 -26.89 -12.53
C PRO A 179 17.03 -27.55 -13.61
N ILE A 180 16.71 -27.29 -14.88
CA ILE A 180 17.41 -27.85 -16.05
C ILE A 180 18.82 -27.25 -16.19
N ARG A 181 18.96 -25.95 -15.95
CA ARG A 181 20.25 -25.26 -15.98
C ARG A 181 21.18 -25.77 -14.88
N ARG A 182 20.65 -26.00 -13.67
CA ARG A 182 21.41 -26.60 -12.55
C ARG A 182 21.84 -28.04 -12.83
N LEU A 183 21.01 -28.84 -13.50
CA LEU A 183 21.39 -30.18 -13.95
C LEU A 183 22.50 -30.15 -15.00
N LYS A 184 22.43 -29.22 -15.97
CA LYS A 184 23.46 -29.06 -16.99
C LYS A 184 24.81 -28.68 -16.38
N TYR A 185 24.85 -27.69 -15.48
CA TYR A 185 26.09 -27.32 -14.78
C TYR A 185 26.65 -28.42 -13.88
N LYS A 186 25.79 -29.26 -13.27
CA LYS A 186 26.23 -30.42 -12.48
C LYS A 186 26.82 -31.53 -13.35
N LEU A 187 26.23 -31.81 -14.51
CA LEU A 187 26.76 -32.78 -15.49
C LEU A 187 28.09 -32.31 -16.08
N ASP A 188 28.19 -31.04 -16.47
CA ASP A 188 29.43 -30.47 -17.03
C ASP A 188 30.56 -30.48 -15.98
N LYS A 189 30.26 -30.19 -14.71
CA LYS A 189 31.24 -30.24 -13.62
C LYS A 189 31.68 -31.68 -13.29
N LYS A 190 30.79 -32.66 -13.40
CA LYS A 190 31.12 -34.09 -13.19
C LYS A 190 31.99 -34.62 -14.33
N LYS A 191 31.62 -34.33 -15.57
CA LYS A 191 32.39 -34.72 -16.78
C LYS A 191 33.79 -34.11 -16.82
N ASN A 192 33.97 -32.90 -16.28
CA ASN A 192 35.27 -32.24 -16.22
C ASN A 192 36.13 -32.70 -15.02
N LYS A 193 35.53 -33.37 -14.03
CA LYS A 193 36.24 -33.99 -12.91
C LYS A 193 36.72 -35.40 -13.27
N GLU A 194 35.87 -36.20 -13.92
CA GLU A 194 36.24 -37.54 -14.43
C GLU A 194 37.41 -37.45 -15.45
N ARG A 195 37.40 -36.45 -16.33
CA ARG A 195 38.52 -36.20 -17.28
C ARG A 195 39.84 -35.76 -16.64
N LYS A 196 39.82 -35.25 -15.40
CA LYS A 196 41.03 -34.88 -14.67
C LYS A 196 41.60 -36.05 -13.88
N GLU A 197 40.73 -36.88 -13.32
CA GLU A 197 41.12 -38.09 -12.59
C GLU A 197 41.71 -39.15 -13.54
N GLU A 198 41.15 -39.32 -14.75
CA GLU A 198 41.73 -40.23 -15.78
C GLU A 198 43.11 -39.77 -16.30
N GLY A 199 43.41 -38.47 -16.21
CA GLY A 199 44.70 -37.91 -16.64
C GLY A 199 45.83 -38.05 -15.61
N GLU A 200 45.49 -38.24 -14.33
CA GLU A 200 46.45 -38.39 -13.23
C GLU A 200 46.82 -39.86 -12.94
N GLU A 201 45.96 -40.83 -13.29
CA GLU A 201 46.29 -42.27 -13.19
C GLU A 201 47.14 -42.82 -14.36
N SER A 202 47.41 -41.98 -15.38
CA SER A 202 48.12 -42.37 -16.60
C SER A 202 49.57 -41.86 -16.69
N SER A 203 50.13 -41.25 -15.63
CA SER A 203 51.52 -40.72 -15.58
C SER A 203 52.39 -41.46 -14.58
#